data_AF-A0A931P305-F1
#
_entry.id   AF-A0A931P305-F1
#
_cell.length_a   1.000
_cell.length_b   1.000
_cell.length_c   1.000
_cell.angle_alpha   90.00
_cell.angle_beta   90.00
_cell.angle_gamma   90.00
#
_symmetry.space_group_name_H-M   'P 1'
#
loop_
_entity.id
_entity.type
_entity.pdbx_description
1 polymer ?
#
loop_
_entity_poly.entity_id
_entity_poly.type
_entity_poly.pdbx_seq_one_letter_code
_entity_poly.pdbx_strand_id
1 'polypeptide(L)'
;MRMRHTRLVRTWMASTALLLGFSAFAQAAVSPAQSAKVLMDYATSGTIGSTGVDGIPVVSFNSVPSGQFTTPSSFSLGEFMVSALPTGVSTTYTDTPFSITYLVSDVNGESIQEGYTPIVLTGKINGTVSGASQSDLMVSFDKNPIPSFITNDYVNTLVNLDTSLTLVPSTTNGGRTTAQTLLVAQPVPEPATLAIFGLGIAGVVWHRRRQSRIA
;
A
#
# COMPACT_ATOMS: atom_id res chain seq x y z
N MET A 1 -10.26 -34.09 -91.80
CA MET A 1 -11.26 -34.05 -90.70
C MET A 1 -10.56 -34.46 -89.41
N ARG A 2 -10.51 -33.53 -88.44
CA ARG A 2 -10.05 -33.59 -87.04
C ARG A 2 -8.59 -34.01 -86.73
N MET A 3 -7.76 -32.97 -86.63
CA MET A 3 -6.54 -32.84 -85.81
C MET A 3 -6.74 -33.30 -84.36
N ARG A 4 -5.78 -34.05 -83.82
CA ARG A 4 -5.58 -34.29 -82.39
C ARG A 4 -4.60 -33.25 -81.85
N HIS A 5 -5.09 -32.37 -80.98
CA HIS A 5 -4.26 -31.44 -80.22
C HIS A 5 -4.04 -31.95 -78.79
N THR A 6 -2.75 -32.09 -78.48
CA THR A 6 -2.03 -31.52 -77.32
C THR A 6 -2.50 -31.89 -75.91
N ARG A 7 -1.57 -32.54 -75.19
CA ARG A 7 -1.54 -32.75 -73.74
C ARG A 7 -1.66 -31.43 -72.98
N LEU A 8 -2.35 -31.43 -71.84
CA LEU A 8 -2.14 -30.45 -70.79
C LEU A 8 -2.10 -31.17 -69.43
N VAL A 9 -0.87 -31.40 -68.99
CA VAL A 9 -0.47 -31.72 -67.62
C VAL A 9 -0.96 -30.57 -66.74
N ARG A 10 -1.89 -30.86 -65.83
CA ARG A 10 -2.34 -29.87 -64.85
C ARG A 10 -1.44 -29.99 -63.62
N THR A 11 -0.49 -29.09 -63.62
CA THR A 11 0.46 -28.74 -62.56
C THR A 11 -0.20 -28.71 -61.18
N TRP A 12 0.38 -29.47 -60.26
CA TRP A 12 0.31 -29.28 -58.82
C TRP A 12 0.99 -27.95 -58.49
N MET A 13 0.25 -26.94 -58.03
CA MET A 13 0.79 -25.77 -57.33
C MET A 13 -0.37 -24.95 -56.76
N ALA A 14 -0.65 -25.14 -55.47
CA ALA A 14 -1.40 -24.26 -54.56
C ALA A 14 -1.55 -25.05 -53.24
N SER A 15 -1.04 -24.68 -52.06
CA SER A 15 -0.55 -23.40 -51.60
C SER A 15 0.32 -23.64 -50.37
N THR A 16 1.63 -23.47 -50.51
CA THR A 16 2.59 -23.39 -49.40
C THR A 16 2.68 -21.92 -48.96
N ALA A 17 1.69 -21.42 -48.22
CA ALA A 17 1.73 -20.03 -47.73
C ALA A 17 0.77 -19.81 -46.56
N LEU A 18 1.19 -20.12 -45.33
CA LEU A 18 0.68 -19.51 -44.09
C LEU A 18 1.47 -20.02 -42.86
N LEU A 19 2.78 -19.77 -42.82
CA LEU A 19 3.64 -20.06 -41.66
C LEU A 19 4.49 -18.84 -41.23
N LEU A 20 4.00 -17.62 -41.49
CA LEU A 20 4.70 -16.36 -41.14
C LEU A 20 3.78 -15.31 -40.48
N GLY A 21 2.69 -15.73 -39.83
CA GLY A 21 1.66 -14.79 -39.35
C GLY A 21 1.22 -14.94 -37.90
N PHE A 22 2.03 -15.53 -37.01
CA PHE A 22 1.61 -15.75 -35.61
C PHE A 22 2.67 -15.40 -34.56
N SER A 23 3.60 -14.50 -34.88
CA SER A 23 4.63 -14.03 -33.93
C SER A 23 4.31 -12.66 -33.30
N ALA A 24 3.15 -12.05 -33.61
CA ALA A 24 2.83 -10.68 -33.21
C ALA A 24 1.71 -10.56 -32.14
N PHE A 25 1.16 -11.66 -31.64
CA PHE A 25 0.15 -11.58 -30.57
C PHE A 25 0.81 -11.58 -29.20
N ALA A 26 1.15 -10.35 -28.81
CA ALA A 26 1.01 -9.83 -27.47
C ALA A 26 1.58 -10.72 -26.36
N GLN A 27 2.86 -10.48 -26.06
CA GLN A 27 3.26 -10.40 -24.66
C GLN A 27 2.42 -9.31 -24.01
N ALA A 28 1.19 -9.64 -23.62
CA ALA A 28 0.58 -9.03 -22.45
C ALA A 28 1.37 -9.55 -21.26
N ALA A 29 2.59 -9.05 -21.10
CA ALA A 29 3.31 -9.15 -19.86
C ALA A 29 2.36 -8.55 -18.82
N VAL A 30 1.84 -9.39 -17.94
CA VAL A 30 1.23 -8.95 -16.69
C VAL A 30 2.34 -8.17 -16.02
N SER A 31 2.36 -6.86 -16.25
CA SER A 31 3.37 -6.00 -15.65
C SER A 31 3.15 -6.15 -14.16
N PRO A 32 4.19 -6.49 -13.37
CA PRO A 32 4.04 -6.55 -11.92
C PRO A 32 3.41 -5.22 -11.48
N ALA A 33 2.37 -5.28 -10.66
CA ALA A 33 1.60 -4.10 -10.24
C ALA A 33 2.56 -3.01 -9.75
N GLN A 34 2.85 -2.05 -10.63
CA GLN A 34 3.84 -1.02 -10.39
C GLN A 34 3.24 -0.08 -9.36
N SER A 35 4.00 0.24 -8.31
CA SER A 35 3.57 1.21 -7.32
C SER A 35 3.20 2.52 -8.02
N ALA A 36 1.97 2.98 -7.80
CA ALA A 36 1.47 4.22 -8.36
C ALA A 36 2.06 5.41 -7.60
N LYS A 37 2.24 6.52 -8.31
CA LYS A 37 2.51 7.82 -7.69
C LYS A 37 1.20 8.55 -7.47
N VAL A 38 0.79 8.65 -6.22
CA VAL A 38 -0.51 9.20 -5.83
C VAL A 38 -0.28 10.24 -4.74
N LEU A 39 -0.84 11.43 -4.91
CA LEU A 39 -0.86 12.46 -3.89
C LEU A 39 -1.91 12.11 -2.83
N MET A 40 -1.48 12.00 -1.58
CA MET A 40 -2.32 11.62 -0.44
C MET A 40 -2.40 12.79 0.53
N ASP A 41 -3.62 13.24 0.80
CA ASP A 41 -3.91 14.15 1.90
C ASP A 41 -4.40 13.34 3.09
N TYR A 42 -3.79 13.56 4.25
CA TYR A 42 -4.02 12.74 5.43
C TYR A 42 -4.06 13.56 6.71
N ALA A 43 -4.65 12.94 7.73
CA ALA A 43 -4.59 13.39 9.10
C ALA A 43 -4.32 12.19 10.01
N THR A 44 -3.75 12.47 11.17
CA THR A 44 -3.65 11.49 12.25
C THR A 44 -4.30 12.01 13.52
N SER A 45 -4.68 11.09 14.38
CA SER A 45 -4.97 11.36 15.78
C SER A 45 -4.36 10.25 16.63
N GLY A 46 -4.02 10.52 17.88
CA GLY A 46 -3.48 9.47 18.74
C GLY A 46 -3.89 9.62 20.18
N THR A 47 -3.90 8.49 20.88
CA THR A 47 -4.25 8.40 22.29
C THR A 47 -3.26 7.51 23.02
N ILE A 48 -3.00 7.86 24.27
CA ILE A 48 -2.19 7.07 25.20
C ILE A 48 -3.08 6.68 26.36
N GLY A 49 -3.15 5.38 26.64
CA GLY A 49 -3.92 4.83 27.75
C GLY A 49 -3.31 5.20 29.10
N SER A 50 -4.11 5.08 30.15
CA SER A 50 -3.68 5.31 31.54
C SER A 50 -3.29 4.03 32.28
N THR A 51 -3.60 2.86 31.72
CA THR A 51 -3.28 1.57 32.33
C THR A 51 -1.77 1.31 32.30
N GLY A 52 -1.23 0.73 33.38
CA GLY A 52 0.20 0.41 33.46
C GLY A 52 1.10 1.61 33.74
N VAL A 53 0.54 2.77 34.09
CA VAL A 53 1.32 3.96 34.48
C VAL A 53 1.41 4.02 36.00
N ASP A 54 2.62 4.09 36.52
CA ASP A 54 2.93 4.33 37.95
C ASP A 54 3.68 5.67 38.08
N GLY A 55 2.98 6.71 38.56
CA GLY A 55 3.46 8.09 38.64
C GLY A 55 2.57 9.10 37.90
N ILE A 56 3.11 10.28 37.60
CA ILE A 56 2.42 11.34 36.87
C ILE A 56 2.65 11.12 35.37
N PRO A 57 1.62 10.86 34.55
CA PRO A 57 1.82 10.63 33.13
C PRO A 57 2.39 11.88 32.45
N VAL A 58 3.52 11.72 31.76
CA VAL A 58 4.24 12.79 31.06
C VAL A 58 4.40 12.56 29.56
N VAL A 59 4.03 11.38 29.07
CA VAL A 59 4.02 11.08 27.64
C VAL A 59 2.69 11.52 27.02
N SER A 60 2.76 12.28 25.94
CA SER A 60 1.63 12.67 25.10
C SER A 60 1.91 12.40 23.63
N PHE A 61 0.89 12.47 22.79
CA PHE A 61 1.01 12.30 21.34
C PHE A 61 0.56 13.57 20.61
N ASN A 62 1.47 14.15 19.83
CA ASN A 62 1.21 15.28 18.96
C ASN A 62 0.85 14.76 17.57
N SER A 63 -0.40 14.99 17.17
CA SER A 63 -0.97 14.45 15.94
C SER A 63 -0.67 15.34 14.74
N VAL A 64 -0.82 14.80 13.52
CA VAL A 64 -0.73 15.58 12.27
C VAL A 64 -2.15 15.96 11.85
N PRO A 65 -2.60 17.21 12.07
CA PRO A 65 -3.99 17.60 11.76
C PRO A 65 -4.27 17.65 10.25
N SER A 66 -3.24 17.91 9.44
CA SER A 66 -3.28 17.89 7.99
C SER A 66 -1.85 17.70 7.48
N GLY A 67 -1.64 16.74 6.61
CA GLY A 67 -0.38 16.46 5.96
C GLY A 67 -0.60 15.98 4.53
N GLN A 68 0.45 16.06 3.71
CA GLN A 68 0.42 15.66 2.31
C GLN A 68 1.72 14.95 1.93
N PHE A 69 1.63 13.89 1.14
CA PHE A 69 2.80 13.24 0.55
C PHE A 69 2.44 12.53 -0.77
N THR A 70 3.45 12.15 -1.56
CA THR A 70 3.25 11.37 -2.79
C THR A 70 3.77 9.94 -2.61
N THR A 71 2.95 8.93 -2.90
CA THR A 71 3.37 7.52 -2.81
C THR A 71 4.33 7.12 -3.93
N PRO A 72 5.12 6.04 -3.74
CA PRO A 72 5.48 5.48 -2.44
C PRO A 72 6.40 6.45 -1.68
N SER A 73 6.10 6.71 -0.40
CA SER A 73 6.94 7.56 0.46
C SER A 73 6.75 7.23 1.93
N SER A 74 7.81 7.45 2.70
CA SER A 74 7.70 7.58 4.16
C SER A 74 7.00 8.88 4.52
N PHE A 75 6.20 8.87 5.57
CA PHE A 75 5.54 10.05 6.10
C PHE A 75 5.41 9.97 7.63
N SER A 76 5.15 11.10 8.28
CA SER A 76 5.01 11.18 9.73
C SER A 76 3.61 10.78 10.18
N LEU A 77 3.53 9.89 11.16
CA LEU A 77 2.31 9.57 11.88
C LEU A 77 2.00 10.58 13.00
N GLY A 78 2.98 11.40 13.37
CA GLY A 78 2.93 12.30 14.53
C GLY A 78 4.20 12.17 15.38
N GLU A 79 4.17 12.75 16.57
CA GLU A 79 5.29 12.77 17.50
C GLU A 79 4.85 12.31 18.89
N PHE A 80 5.62 11.41 19.49
CA PHE A 80 5.55 11.21 20.93
C PHE A 80 6.32 12.33 21.62
N MET A 81 5.71 12.90 22.65
CA MET A 81 6.29 13.98 23.44
C MET A 81 6.44 13.55 24.89
N VAL A 82 7.65 13.69 25.44
CA VAL A 82 7.95 13.43 26.85
C VAL A 82 8.14 14.76 27.58
N SER A 83 7.22 15.08 28.49
CA SER A 83 7.30 16.27 29.34
C SER A 83 8.31 16.08 30.48
N ALA A 84 8.88 17.19 30.96
CA ALA A 84 9.83 17.15 32.07
C ALA A 84 9.13 16.77 33.39
N LEU A 85 9.75 15.87 34.15
CA LEU A 85 9.38 15.64 35.55
C LEU A 85 10.27 16.50 36.47
N PRO A 86 9.76 16.90 37.66
CA PRO A 86 10.59 17.48 38.70
C PRO A 86 11.74 16.54 39.09
N THR A 87 12.85 17.10 39.56
CA THR A 87 14.00 16.31 40.03
C THR A 87 13.59 15.37 41.16
N GLY A 88 14.00 14.10 41.07
CA GLY A 88 13.69 13.06 42.05
C GLY A 88 12.31 12.42 41.88
N VAL A 89 11.50 12.87 40.92
CA VAL A 89 10.24 12.23 40.54
C VAL A 89 10.47 11.34 39.33
N SER A 90 9.87 10.15 39.36
CA SER A 90 9.86 9.21 38.25
C SER A 90 8.44 8.84 37.85
N THR A 91 8.27 8.37 36.62
CA THR A 91 7.04 7.74 36.16
C THR A 91 7.39 6.54 35.30
N THR A 92 6.83 5.39 35.66
CA THR A 92 7.07 4.11 35.00
C THR A 92 5.86 3.74 34.16
N TYR A 93 6.11 3.29 32.95
CA TYR A 93 5.14 2.77 31.99
C TYR A 93 5.41 1.27 31.82
N THR A 94 4.39 0.46 32.07
CA THR A 94 4.45 -1.00 31.94
C THR A 94 3.29 -1.44 31.06
N ASP A 95 3.60 -1.83 29.82
CA ASP A 95 2.62 -2.22 28.81
C ASP A 95 1.48 -1.21 28.63
N THR A 96 1.79 0.08 28.76
CA THR A 96 0.79 1.15 28.61
C THR A 96 0.36 1.24 27.15
N PRO A 97 -0.92 0.98 26.82
CA PRO A 97 -1.35 0.91 25.43
C PRO A 97 -1.40 2.30 24.81
N PHE A 98 -1.16 2.37 23.50
CA PHE A 98 -1.44 3.56 22.70
C PHE A 98 -2.13 3.16 21.38
N SER A 99 -2.78 4.14 20.76
CA SER A 99 -3.33 4.01 19.41
C SER A 99 -3.07 5.27 18.59
N ILE A 100 -2.82 5.09 17.30
CA ILE A 100 -2.72 6.15 16.31
C ILE A 100 -3.72 5.83 15.20
N THR A 101 -4.68 6.71 14.99
CA THR A 101 -5.61 6.62 13.88
C THR A 101 -5.05 7.40 12.71
N TYR A 102 -4.92 6.76 11.55
CA TYR A 102 -4.57 7.33 10.28
C TYR A 102 -5.82 7.44 9.40
N LEU A 103 -6.08 8.65 8.92
CA LEU A 103 -7.20 8.97 8.06
C LEU A 103 -6.68 9.61 6.77
N VAL A 104 -7.17 9.16 5.63
CA VAL A 104 -6.93 9.82 4.34
C VAL A 104 -8.16 10.68 4.05
N SER A 105 -7.98 11.93 3.64
CA SER A 105 -9.09 12.84 3.29
C SER A 105 -9.31 12.89 1.78
N ASP A 106 -8.22 13.01 1.02
CA ASP A 106 -8.24 13.20 -0.42
C ASP A 106 -7.10 12.42 -1.10
N VAL A 107 -7.37 12.00 -2.34
CA VAL A 107 -6.43 11.25 -3.17
C VAL A 107 -6.39 11.90 -4.54
N ASN A 108 -5.23 12.44 -4.94
CA ASN A 108 -5.06 13.28 -6.14
C ASN A 108 -6.05 14.46 -6.19
N GLY A 109 -6.43 15.02 -5.04
CA GLY A 109 -7.40 16.12 -4.94
C GLY A 109 -8.87 15.68 -5.09
N GLU A 110 -9.13 14.37 -5.19
CA GLU A 110 -10.48 13.82 -5.13
C GLU A 110 -10.76 13.34 -3.71
N SER A 111 -11.82 13.88 -3.10
CA SER A 111 -12.25 13.45 -1.79
C SER A 111 -12.65 11.99 -1.81
N ILE A 112 -12.32 11.31 -0.72
CA ILE A 112 -12.53 9.88 -0.59
C ILE A 112 -14.03 9.60 -0.42
N GLN A 113 -14.56 8.61 -1.15
CA GLN A 113 -15.98 8.23 -1.09
C GLN A 113 -16.42 7.86 0.35
N GLU A 114 -17.70 7.96 0.69
CA GLU A 114 -18.14 7.57 2.04
C GLU A 114 -17.97 6.05 2.30
N GLY A 115 -17.50 5.68 3.50
CA GLY A 115 -17.42 4.27 3.93
C GLY A 115 -16.02 3.71 4.20
N TYR A 116 -14.96 4.52 4.08
CA TYR A 116 -13.61 4.04 4.42
C TYR A 116 -13.42 3.94 5.93
N THR A 117 -12.85 2.81 6.35
CA THR A 117 -12.52 2.56 7.75
C THR A 117 -11.16 3.19 8.05
N PRO A 118 -11.06 4.08 9.06
CA PRO A 118 -9.78 4.61 9.51
C PRO A 118 -8.81 3.48 9.88
N ILE A 119 -7.53 3.67 9.60
CA ILE A 119 -6.51 2.68 9.96
C ILE A 119 -6.01 2.98 11.36
N VAL A 120 -6.15 2.02 12.27
CA VAL A 120 -5.70 2.18 13.65
C VAL A 120 -4.43 1.36 13.84
N LEU A 121 -3.32 2.06 14.09
CA LEU A 121 -2.07 1.46 14.54
C LEU A 121 -2.09 1.41 16.08
N THR A 122 -1.72 0.26 16.65
CA THR A 122 -1.69 0.07 18.10
C THR A 122 -0.31 -0.36 18.56
N GLY A 123 -0.06 -0.19 19.85
CA GLY A 123 1.15 -0.67 20.47
C GLY A 123 1.17 -0.39 21.96
N LYS A 124 2.37 -0.48 22.54
CA LYS A 124 2.61 -0.30 23.96
C LYS A 124 3.82 0.56 24.24
N ILE A 125 3.79 1.24 25.38
CA ILE A 125 4.89 2.02 25.95
C ILE A 125 5.42 1.28 27.17
N ASN A 126 6.73 1.13 27.25
CA ASN A 126 7.44 0.52 28.35
C ASN A 126 8.65 1.37 28.76
N GLY A 127 9.01 1.35 30.04
CA GLY A 127 10.19 2.04 30.58
C GLY A 127 9.83 3.12 31.58
N THR A 128 10.78 3.99 31.88
CA THR A 128 10.71 4.99 32.95
C THR A 128 11.22 6.34 32.47
N VAL A 129 10.62 7.41 32.98
CA VAL A 129 11.16 8.77 32.91
C VAL A 129 11.53 9.19 34.32
N SER A 130 12.72 9.76 34.49
CA SER A 130 13.21 10.25 35.79
C SER A 130 13.73 11.68 35.63
N GLY A 131 13.07 12.63 36.31
CA GLY A 131 13.36 14.05 36.14
C GLY A 131 13.22 14.53 34.69
N ALA A 132 14.01 15.53 34.30
CA ALA A 132 13.93 16.14 32.97
C ALA A 132 14.86 15.50 31.91
N SER A 133 15.89 14.77 32.35
CA SER A 133 17.03 14.39 31.51
C SER A 133 17.28 12.90 31.37
N GLN A 134 16.49 12.04 32.02
CA GLN A 134 16.66 10.59 31.93
C GLN A 134 15.37 9.95 31.45
N SER A 135 15.46 9.16 30.39
CA SER A 135 14.39 8.32 29.90
C SER A 135 14.97 7.08 29.23
N ASP A 136 14.40 5.93 29.52
CA ASP A 136 14.59 4.66 28.82
C ASP A 136 13.28 4.17 28.18
N LEU A 137 12.35 5.12 27.95
CA LEU A 137 11.05 4.83 27.35
C LEU A 137 11.20 4.24 25.96
N MET A 138 10.45 3.20 25.70
CA MET A 138 10.38 2.49 24.44
C MET A 138 8.90 2.32 24.05
N VAL A 139 8.58 2.80 22.86
CA VAL A 139 7.29 2.58 22.19
C VAL A 139 7.46 1.42 21.23
N SER A 140 6.64 0.38 21.35
CA SER A 140 6.65 -0.78 20.47
C SER A 140 5.29 -0.91 19.79
N PHE A 141 5.28 -0.94 18.47
CA PHE A 141 4.05 -1.17 17.71
C PHE A 141 3.70 -2.66 17.69
N ASP A 142 2.40 -2.97 17.69
CA ASP A 142 1.93 -4.34 17.56
C ASP A 142 2.33 -4.89 16.18
N LYS A 143 2.81 -6.14 16.16
CA LYS A 143 3.29 -6.81 14.94
C LYS A 143 2.16 -7.31 14.02
N ASN A 144 0.93 -6.93 14.30
CA ASN A 144 -0.20 -7.36 13.48
C ASN A 144 -0.04 -6.72 12.08
N PRO A 145 -0.22 -7.50 11.00
CA PRO A 145 -0.17 -6.94 9.66
C PRO A 145 -1.25 -5.86 9.57
N ILE A 146 -0.84 -4.64 9.18
CA ILE A 146 -1.79 -3.56 8.91
C ILE A 146 -2.59 -3.99 7.68
N PRO A 147 -3.92 -4.12 7.76
CA PRO A 147 -4.70 -4.54 6.61
C PRO A 147 -4.53 -3.53 5.49
N SER A 148 -4.37 -4.04 4.26
CA SER A 148 -4.46 -3.20 3.08
C SER A 148 -5.83 -2.56 3.01
N PHE A 149 -5.89 -1.32 2.57
CA PHE A 149 -7.14 -0.57 2.44
C PHE A 149 -7.23 0.06 1.07
N ILE A 150 -8.44 0.17 0.56
CA ILE A 150 -8.67 0.81 -0.73
C ILE A 150 -8.82 2.32 -0.49
N THR A 151 -8.42 3.16 -1.44
CA THR A 151 -8.86 4.56 -1.53
C THR A 151 -9.07 4.88 -3.01
N ASN A 152 -10.31 5.19 -3.40
CA ASN A 152 -10.70 5.32 -4.80
C ASN A 152 -10.26 4.05 -5.57
N ASP A 153 -9.47 4.20 -6.64
CA ASP A 153 -8.99 3.09 -7.46
C ASP A 153 -7.62 2.54 -7.05
N TYR A 154 -7.21 2.74 -5.78
CA TYR A 154 -5.90 2.28 -5.29
C TYR A 154 -6.03 1.32 -4.11
N VAL A 155 -5.31 0.20 -4.16
CA VAL A 155 -5.02 -0.63 -2.99
C VAL A 155 -3.77 -0.09 -2.31
N ASN A 156 -3.92 0.31 -1.05
CA ASN A 156 -2.87 0.88 -0.24
C ASN A 156 -2.38 -0.13 0.79
N THR A 157 -1.06 -0.17 0.97
CA THR A 157 -0.40 -0.97 2.00
C THR A 157 0.46 -0.05 2.85
N LEU A 158 0.19 -0.04 4.16
CA LEU A 158 1.05 0.59 5.15
C LEU A 158 2.10 -0.41 5.61
N VAL A 159 3.36 0.01 5.56
CA VAL A 159 4.50 -0.74 6.08
C VAL A 159 5.05 0.03 7.25
N ASN A 160 4.88 -0.51 8.45
CA ASN A 160 5.47 0.09 9.63
C ASN A 160 7.01 0.00 9.55
N LEU A 161 7.67 1.15 9.47
CA LEU A 161 9.13 1.24 9.44
C LEU A 161 9.73 1.10 10.84
N ASP A 162 9.01 1.59 11.83
CA ASP A 162 9.47 1.68 13.21
C ASP A 162 8.78 0.62 14.06
N THR A 163 9.34 -0.60 14.11
CA THR A 163 8.79 -1.62 15.02
C THR A 163 8.96 -1.24 16.49
N SER A 164 9.96 -0.41 16.80
CA SER A 164 10.21 0.13 18.13
C SER A 164 10.90 1.50 18.03
N LEU A 165 10.54 2.42 18.93
CA LEU A 165 11.09 3.77 19.04
C LEU A 165 11.53 4.03 20.48
N THR A 166 12.76 4.51 20.67
CA THR A 166 13.22 5.02 21.97
C THR A 166 12.83 6.48 22.11
N LEU A 167 12.06 6.81 23.14
CA LEU A 167 11.65 8.19 23.37
C LEU A 167 12.75 8.97 24.06
N VAL A 168 13.05 10.14 23.52
CA VAL A 168 14.05 11.03 24.09
C VAL A 168 13.45 11.83 25.27
N PRO A 169 14.24 12.13 26.32
CA PRO A 169 13.77 12.95 27.43
C PRO A 169 13.55 14.40 26.99
N SER A 170 12.81 15.17 27.79
CA SER A 170 12.44 16.58 27.50
C SER A 170 13.61 17.52 27.17
N THR A 171 14.81 17.22 27.66
CA THR A 171 16.04 18.00 27.42
C THR A 171 16.69 17.72 26.06
N THR A 172 16.31 16.65 25.36
CA THR A 172 16.79 16.29 24.04
C THR A 172 15.68 16.51 23.02
N ASN A 173 15.88 17.40 22.04
CA ASN A 173 14.87 17.74 21.02
C ASN A 173 13.49 18.14 21.60
N GLY A 174 13.46 18.72 22.80
CA GLY A 174 12.21 19.05 23.49
C GLY A 174 11.35 17.85 23.87
N GLY A 175 11.95 16.65 23.99
CA GLY A 175 11.23 15.41 24.29
C GLY A 175 10.47 14.81 23.11
N ARG A 176 10.74 15.27 21.88
CA ARG A 176 9.99 14.89 20.68
C ARG A 176 10.66 13.74 19.94
N THR A 177 9.89 12.68 19.69
CA THR A 177 10.28 11.53 18.88
C THR A 177 9.23 11.27 17.82
N THR A 178 9.59 11.41 16.54
CA THR A 178 8.66 11.23 15.42
C THR A 178 8.40 9.74 15.17
N ALA A 179 7.13 9.36 14.99
CA ALA A 179 6.77 8.04 14.48
C ALA A 179 6.58 8.12 12.95
N GLN A 180 7.15 7.18 12.21
CA GLN A 180 7.09 7.17 10.75
C GLN A 180 6.57 5.84 10.20
N THR A 181 6.03 5.89 9.00
CA THR A 181 5.58 4.71 8.27
C THR A 181 5.73 4.93 6.77
N LEU A 182 5.69 3.85 5.99
CA LEU A 182 5.74 3.87 4.53
C LEU A 182 4.38 3.51 3.96
N LEU A 183 3.86 4.32 3.04
CA LEU A 183 2.69 3.96 2.25
C LEU A 183 3.10 3.57 0.83
N VAL A 184 2.56 2.46 0.35
CA VAL A 184 2.65 2.03 -1.06
C VAL A 184 1.23 1.92 -1.62
N ALA A 185 0.97 2.60 -2.73
CA ALA A 185 -0.29 2.51 -3.46
C ALA A 185 -0.11 1.69 -4.74
N GLN A 186 -1.08 0.84 -5.06
CA GLN A 186 -1.14 0.06 -6.30
C GLN A 186 -2.50 0.27 -6.96
N PRO A 187 -2.56 0.49 -8.29
CA PRO A 187 -3.82 0.68 -8.97
C PRO A 187 -4.64 -0.62 -8.96
N VAL A 188 -5.95 -0.49 -8.72
CA VAL A 188 -6.92 -1.58 -8.85
C VAL A 188 -7.12 -1.86 -10.34
N PRO A 189 -6.96 -3.12 -10.81
CA PRO A 189 -7.18 -3.44 -12.22
C PRO A 189 -8.62 -3.13 -12.66
N GLU A 190 -8.76 -2.29 -13.69
CA GLU A 190 -10.07 -1.93 -14.22
C GLU A 190 -10.83 -3.16 -14.79
N PRO A 191 -12.15 -3.28 -14.56
CA PRO A 191 -12.96 -4.39 -15.09
C PRO A 191 -12.89 -4.53 -16.62
N ALA A 192 -12.71 -3.42 -17.34
CA ALA A 192 -12.57 -3.44 -18.80
C ALA A 192 -11.34 -4.22 -19.26
N THR A 193 -10.24 -4.17 -18.50
CA THR A 193 -9.03 -4.94 -18.79
C THR A 193 -9.34 -6.44 -18.71
N LEU A 194 -10.03 -6.87 -17.66
CA LEU A 194 -10.47 -8.27 -17.52
C LEU A 194 -11.43 -8.68 -18.64
N ALA A 195 -12.35 -7.79 -19.04
CA ALA A 195 -13.29 -8.05 -20.12
C ALA A 195 -12.60 -8.21 -21.48
N ILE A 196 -11.60 -7.37 -21.80
CA ILE A 196 -10.84 -7.47 -23.05
C ILE A 196 -10.05 -8.79 -23.10
N PHE A 197 -9.41 -9.19 -21.99
CA PHE A 197 -8.76 -10.50 -21.91
C PHE A 197 -9.75 -11.65 -22.10
N GLY A 198 -10.91 -11.58 -21.44
CA GLY A 198 -11.97 -12.58 -21.57
C GLY A 198 -12.49 -12.70 -23.00
N LEU A 199 -12.75 -11.56 -23.67
CA LEU A 199 -13.19 -11.52 -25.07
C LEU A 199 -12.12 -12.06 -26.02
N GLY A 200 -10.85 -11.77 -25.77
CA GLY A 200 -9.73 -12.32 -26.53
C GLY A 200 -9.68 -13.85 -26.49
N ILE A 201 -9.80 -14.44 -25.29
CA ILE A 201 -9.84 -15.90 -25.12
C ILE A 201 -11.06 -16.50 -25.80
N ALA A 202 -12.24 -15.91 -25.60
CA ALA A 202 -13.48 -16.38 -26.21
C ALA A 202 -13.40 -16.36 -27.75
N GLY A 203 -12.81 -15.32 -28.33
CA GLY A 203 -12.57 -15.20 -29.77
C GLY A 203 -11.66 -16.31 -30.32
N VAL A 204 -10.56 -16.62 -29.64
CA VAL A 204 -9.63 -17.70 -30.04
C VAL A 204 -10.29 -19.07 -29.98
N VAL A 205 -11.05 -19.36 -28.91
CA VAL A 205 -11.77 -20.63 -28.76
C VAL A 205 -12.82 -20.80 -29.85
N TRP A 206 -13.57 -19.74 -30.18
CA TRP A 206 -14.57 -19.77 -31.23
C TRP A 206 -13.95 -20.00 -32.61
N HIS A 207 -12.84 -19.32 -32.91
CA HIS A 207 -12.12 -19.49 -34.17
C HIS A 207 -11.62 -20.94 -34.36
N ARG A 208 -11.04 -21.54 -33.31
CA ARG A 208 -10.60 -22.94 -33.34
C ARG A 208 -11.75 -23.91 -33.61
N ARG A 209 -12.89 -23.75 -32.91
CA ARG A 209 -14.08 -24.59 -33.12
C ARG A 209 -14.64 -24.50 -34.54
N ARG A 210 -14.51 -23.33 -35.18
CA ARG A 210 -15.00 -23.14 -36.55
C ARG A 210 -14.12 -23.83 -37.58
N GLN A 211 -12.81 -23.87 -37.36
CA GLN A 211 -11.88 -24.59 -38.24
C GLN A 211 -12.01 -26.11 -38.13
N SER A 212 -12.28 -26.65 -36.93
CA SER A 212 -12.51 -28.09 -36.72
C SER A 212 -13.78 -28.66 -37.35
N ARG A 213 -14.70 -27.80 -37.84
CA ARG A 213 -15.94 -28.22 -38.51
C ARG A 213 -15.85 -28.24 -40.03
N ILE A 214 -14.74 -27.77 -40.61
CA ILE A 214 -14.54 -27.67 -42.07
C ILE A 214 -13.55 -28.75 -42.57
N ALA A 215 -12.90 -29.48 -41.66
CA ALA A 215 -12.16 -30.71 -41.93
C ALA A 215 -13.03 -31.92 -41.62
#